data_AF-A0A7V5GZD5-F1
#
_entry.id   AF-A0A7V5GZD5-F1
#
_cell.length_a   1.000
_cell.length_b   1.000
_cell.length_c   1.000
_cell.angle_alpha   90.00
_cell.angle_beta   90.00
_cell.angle_gamma   90.00
#
_symmetry.space_group_name_H-M   'P 1'
#
loop_
_entity.id
_entity.type
_entity.pdbx_description
1 polymer ?
#
loop_
_entity_poly.entity_id
_entity_poly.type
_entity_poly.pdbx_seq_one_letter_code
_entity_poly.pdbx_strand_id
1 'polypeptide(L)'
;MKRILSFLAIFFIIFNLYAADTYNKLDAYSRKMLASVQQTKSESELLLLARNYGYPFRLESGKVWVSLLVEMDESNSQINFADEVKVVSSAGRILSLSVPVDKLNSILSNEKVRRVQFGRKYRIRLDSARKSVRADEVHNGNFLPKPYTGKGTIVGIFDTGIDFQHPDFSDANGTRILFLWDMSADSAAKPPKGFDWGREYT
;
A
#
# COMPACT_ATOMS: atom_id res chain seq x y z
N MET A 1 47.53 -12.21 21.29
CA MET A 1 46.13 -12.74 21.25
C MET A 1 45.09 -11.80 21.85
N LYS A 2 45.37 -10.99 22.89
CA LYS A 2 44.35 -10.09 23.50
C LYS A 2 43.85 -8.93 22.61
N ARG A 3 44.64 -8.46 21.64
CA ARG A 3 44.23 -7.35 20.73
C ARG A 3 43.27 -7.74 19.61
N ILE A 4 43.22 -9.03 19.22
CA ILE A 4 42.33 -9.51 18.15
C ILE A 4 40.89 -9.73 18.67
N LEU A 5 40.74 -10.14 19.94
CA LEU A 5 39.41 -10.26 20.56
C LEU A 5 38.69 -8.91 20.73
N SER A 6 39.43 -7.82 20.95
CA SER A 6 38.84 -6.48 21.09
C SER A 6 38.25 -5.94 19.78
N PHE A 7 38.88 -6.21 18.64
CA PHE A 7 38.35 -5.82 17.33
C PHE A 7 37.10 -6.63 16.95
N LEU A 8 37.07 -7.93 17.26
CA LEU A 8 35.90 -8.79 17.03
C LEU A 8 34.69 -8.36 17.87
N ALA A 9 34.90 -7.98 19.14
CA ALA A 9 33.83 -7.51 20.02
C ALA A 9 33.25 -6.16 19.56
N ILE A 10 34.10 -5.22 19.12
CA ILE A 10 33.65 -3.92 18.59
C ILE A 10 32.89 -4.11 17.27
N PHE A 11 33.37 -4.98 16.38
CA PHE A 11 32.68 -5.30 15.13
C PHE A 11 31.31 -5.94 15.38
N PHE A 12 31.21 -6.83 16.38
CA PHE A 12 29.94 -7.46 16.76
C PHE A 12 28.93 -6.45 17.34
N ILE A 13 29.39 -5.48 18.13
CA ILE A 13 28.52 -4.42 18.70
C ILE A 13 27.99 -3.51 17.59
N ILE A 14 28.85 -3.07 16.66
CA ILE A 14 28.46 -2.21 15.53
C ILE A 14 27.45 -2.94 14.63
N PHE A 15 27.67 -4.22 14.32
CA PHE A 15 26.75 -5.00 13.50
C PHE A 15 25.35 -5.15 14.14
N ASN A 16 25.28 -5.31 15.47
CA ASN A 16 24.01 -5.40 16.19
C ASN A 16 23.24 -4.06 16.21
N LEU A 17 23.93 -2.92 16.28
CA LEU A 17 23.31 -1.59 16.22
C LEU A 17 22.67 -1.33 14.84
N TYR A 18 23.37 -1.63 13.74
CA TYR A 18 22.82 -1.47 12.39
C TYR A 18 21.60 -2.39 12.12
N ALA A 19 21.64 -3.62 12.65
CA ALA A 19 20.50 -4.54 12.55
C ALA A 19 19.30 -4.04 13.39
N ALA A 20 19.54 -3.51 14.60
CA ALA A 20 18.47 -3.00 15.45
C ALA A 20 17.74 -1.80 14.82
N ASP A 21 18.45 -0.85 14.22
CA ASP A 21 17.85 0.32 13.58
C ASP A 21 17.00 -0.03 12.35
N THR A 22 17.39 -1.07 11.59
CA THR A 22 16.59 -1.54 10.45
C THR A 22 15.26 -2.17 10.89
N TYR A 23 15.23 -2.92 11.99
CA TYR A 23 13.99 -3.51 12.52
C TYR A 23 13.06 -2.48 13.18
N ASN A 24 13.59 -1.35 13.69
CA ASN A 24 12.79 -0.31 14.35
C ASN A 24 11.84 0.42 13.37
N LYS A 25 12.16 0.44 12.08
CA LYS A 25 11.32 1.05 11.03
C LYS A 25 10.11 0.20 10.63
N LEU A 26 10.04 -1.06 11.08
CA LEU A 26 9.05 -2.04 10.64
C LEU A 26 8.02 -2.33 11.73
N ASP A 27 6.74 -2.43 11.35
CA ASP A 27 5.71 -2.94 12.24
C ASP A 27 5.84 -4.47 12.47
N ALA A 28 5.07 -5.04 13.41
CA ALA A 28 5.20 -6.46 13.76
C ALA A 28 4.97 -7.41 12.56
N TYR A 29 3.99 -7.11 11.71
CA TYR A 29 3.71 -7.90 10.50
C TYR A 29 4.88 -7.84 9.52
N SER A 30 5.39 -6.64 9.26
CA SER A 30 6.46 -6.41 8.30
C SER A 30 7.80 -6.98 8.78
N ARG A 31 8.07 -6.97 10.09
CA ARG A 31 9.22 -7.67 10.67
C ARG A 31 9.14 -9.18 10.45
N LYS A 32 7.95 -9.77 10.64
CA LYS A 32 7.74 -11.19 10.35
C LYS A 32 7.97 -11.50 8.87
N MET A 33 7.45 -10.67 7.96
CA MET A 33 7.66 -10.84 6.52
C MET A 33 9.13 -10.72 6.12
N LEU A 34 9.84 -9.70 6.62
CA LEU A 34 11.27 -9.54 6.37
C LEU A 34 12.06 -10.76 6.87
N ALA A 35 11.75 -11.26 8.07
CA ALA A 35 12.38 -12.46 8.60
C ALA A 35 12.14 -13.69 7.71
N SER A 36 10.92 -13.86 7.18
CA SER A 36 10.63 -14.95 6.23
C SER A 36 11.44 -14.83 4.93
N VAL A 37 11.64 -13.60 4.43
CA VAL A 37 12.51 -13.36 3.27
C VAL A 37 13.97 -13.70 3.59
N GLN A 38 14.49 -13.23 4.73
CA GLN A 38 15.87 -13.46 5.16
C GLN A 38 16.19 -14.94 5.46
N GLN A 39 15.17 -15.75 5.75
CA GLN A 39 15.34 -17.20 5.96
C GLN A 39 15.53 -17.98 4.66
N THR A 40 15.19 -17.39 3.50
CA THR A 40 15.40 -18.03 2.20
C THR A 40 16.89 -18.03 1.86
N LYS A 41 17.42 -19.19 1.46
CA LYS A 41 18.86 -19.41 1.18
C LYS A 41 19.15 -19.54 -0.31
N SER A 42 18.13 -19.66 -1.14
CA SER A 42 18.24 -19.79 -2.59
C SER A 42 17.13 -19.03 -3.30
N GLU A 43 17.37 -18.73 -4.58
CA GLU A 43 16.36 -18.10 -5.45
C GLU A 43 15.09 -18.97 -5.55
N SER A 44 15.24 -20.29 -5.64
CA SER A 44 14.12 -21.24 -5.65
C SER A 44 13.25 -21.17 -4.40
N GLU A 45 13.87 -21.03 -3.22
CA GLU A 45 13.14 -20.84 -1.95
C GLU A 45 12.42 -19.49 -1.90
N LEU A 46 13.04 -18.42 -2.39
CA LEU A 46 12.42 -17.09 -2.47
C LEU A 46 11.23 -17.08 -3.45
N LEU A 47 11.36 -17.76 -4.59
CA LEU A 47 10.28 -17.94 -5.55
C LEU A 47 9.11 -18.73 -4.95
N LEU A 48 9.41 -19.79 -4.19
CA LEU A 48 8.38 -20.57 -3.49
C LEU A 48 7.68 -19.75 -2.41
N LEU A 49 8.44 -18.97 -1.62
CA LEU A 49 7.90 -18.04 -0.64
C LEU A 49 6.92 -17.05 -1.30
N ALA A 50 7.36 -16.40 -2.38
CA ALA A 50 6.56 -15.43 -3.11
C ALA A 50 5.27 -16.03 -3.67
N ARG A 51 5.33 -17.23 -4.25
CA ARG A 51 4.16 -17.95 -4.77
C ARG A 51 3.18 -18.34 -3.67
N ASN A 52 3.67 -18.83 -2.54
CA ASN A 52 2.83 -19.28 -1.42
C ASN A 52 2.14 -18.10 -0.72
N TYR A 53 2.84 -16.98 -0.53
CA TYR A 53 2.25 -15.79 0.07
C TYR A 53 1.34 -15.04 -0.91
N GLY A 54 1.70 -14.96 -2.20
CA GLY A 54 1.12 -14.02 -3.15
C GLY A 54 1.43 -12.57 -2.74
N TYR A 55 0.46 -11.66 -2.85
CA TYR A 55 0.62 -10.28 -2.37
C TYR A 55 1.11 -10.24 -0.90
N PRO A 56 2.16 -9.46 -0.58
CA PRO A 56 2.73 -8.35 -1.36
C PRO A 56 3.80 -8.71 -2.39
N PHE A 57 4.10 -9.99 -2.60
CA PHE A 57 5.10 -10.42 -3.56
C PHE A 57 4.52 -10.56 -4.98
N ARG A 58 5.35 -10.25 -5.98
CA ARG A 58 5.07 -10.45 -7.40
C ARG A 58 6.32 -11.01 -8.08
N LEU A 59 6.12 -11.90 -9.06
CA LEU A 59 7.17 -12.35 -9.96
C LEU A 59 7.11 -11.50 -11.24
N GLU A 60 8.19 -10.82 -11.59
CA GLU A 60 8.28 -10.00 -12.80
C GLU A 60 9.71 -10.12 -13.36
N SER A 61 9.82 -10.46 -14.65
CA SER A 61 11.10 -10.61 -15.35
C SER A 61 12.12 -11.53 -14.63
N GLY A 62 11.62 -12.63 -14.05
CA GLY A 62 12.45 -13.60 -13.32
C GLY A 62 12.84 -13.18 -11.90
N LYS A 63 12.53 -11.95 -11.46
CA LYS A 63 12.84 -11.46 -10.12
C LYS A 63 11.61 -11.44 -9.22
N VAL A 64 11.84 -11.61 -7.91
CA VAL A 64 10.80 -11.40 -6.90
C VAL A 64 10.80 -9.93 -6.47
N TRP A 65 9.66 -9.30 -6.66
CA TRP A 65 9.35 -7.93 -6.26
C TRP A 65 8.43 -7.95 -5.05
N VAL A 66 8.49 -6.90 -4.24
CA VAL A 66 7.62 -6.71 -3.08
C VAL A 66 7.06 -5.29 -3.06
N SER A 67 5.75 -5.20 -2.80
CA SER A 67 5.05 -3.92 -2.60
C SER A 67 5.23 -3.43 -1.16
N LEU A 68 5.69 -2.20 -1.00
CA LEU A 68 5.91 -1.55 0.30
C LEU A 68 5.15 -0.23 0.38
N LEU A 69 4.68 0.10 1.58
CA LEU A 69 4.30 1.46 1.96
C LEU A 69 5.43 2.04 2.81
N VAL A 70 5.99 3.16 2.38
CA VAL A 70 7.14 3.80 3.01
C VAL A 70 6.75 5.19 3.45
N GLU A 71 7.10 5.54 4.68
CA GLU A 71 6.95 6.88 5.20
C GLU A 71 8.31 7.56 5.30
N MET A 72 8.42 8.73 4.70
CA MET A 72 9.61 9.57 4.70
C MET A 72 9.60 10.57 5.86
N ASP A 73 10.78 11.07 6.22
CA ASP A 73 10.98 12.17 7.16
C ASP A 73 10.35 13.49 6.66
N GLU A 74 10.59 13.84 5.40
CA GLU A 74 10.18 15.08 4.77
C GLU A 74 9.20 14.86 3.61
N SER A 75 8.30 15.83 3.39
CA SER A 75 7.36 15.79 2.27
C SER A 75 8.06 16.12 0.96
N ASN A 76 7.71 15.38 -0.11
CA ASN A 76 8.10 15.68 -1.48
C ASN A 76 9.57 15.41 -1.84
N SER A 77 10.20 14.46 -1.15
CA SER A 77 11.53 14.00 -1.52
C SER A 77 11.46 13.29 -2.88
N GLN A 78 11.93 13.92 -3.95
CA GLN A 78 12.37 13.19 -5.15
C GLN A 78 13.55 12.33 -4.71
N ILE A 79 13.24 11.09 -4.32
CA ILE A 79 14.26 10.14 -3.92
C ILE A 79 14.55 9.29 -5.13
N ASN A 80 15.75 9.47 -5.66
CA ASN A 80 16.38 8.46 -6.49
C ASN A 80 16.69 7.27 -5.59
N PHE A 81 15.71 6.38 -5.44
CA PHE A 81 16.01 5.02 -5.07
C PHE A 81 16.85 4.40 -6.18
N ALA A 82 17.57 3.30 -5.89
CA ALA A 82 18.35 2.61 -6.92
C ALA A 82 17.49 2.36 -8.19
N ASP A 83 18.11 2.37 -9.38
CA ASP A 83 17.41 2.39 -10.69
C ASP A 83 16.31 1.33 -10.87
N GLU A 84 16.36 0.25 -10.09
CA GLU A 84 15.37 -0.84 -10.13
C GLU A 84 14.17 -0.64 -9.18
N VAL A 85 14.17 0.35 -8.29
CA VAL A 85 13.06 0.61 -7.38
C VAL A 85 12.05 1.54 -8.04
N LYS A 86 10.80 1.08 -8.16
CA LYS A 86 9.73 1.86 -8.79
C LYS A 86 8.88 2.55 -7.73
N VAL A 87 8.75 3.87 -7.80
CA VAL A 87 7.74 4.61 -7.04
C VAL A 87 6.42 4.47 -7.78
N VAL A 88 5.45 3.77 -7.18
CA VAL A 88 4.13 3.49 -7.77
C VAL A 88 3.18 4.68 -7.57
N SER A 89 3.22 5.28 -6.39
CA SER A 89 2.43 6.49 -6.09
C SER A 89 3.01 7.23 -4.89
N SER A 90 2.64 8.50 -4.74
CA SER A 90 3.02 9.33 -3.61
C SER A 90 1.83 10.12 -3.09
N ALA A 91 1.75 10.26 -1.77
CA ALA A 91 0.76 11.07 -1.07
C ALA A 91 1.44 11.75 0.12
N GLY A 92 1.90 12.99 -0.09
CA GLY A 92 2.66 13.74 0.91
C GLY A 92 3.99 13.05 1.27
N ARG A 93 4.06 12.49 2.49
CA ARG A 93 5.24 11.75 3.02
C ARG A 93 5.16 10.24 2.81
N ILE A 94 4.05 9.74 2.28
CA ILE A 94 3.81 8.32 2.10
C ILE A 94 4.05 7.95 0.64
N LEU A 95 4.91 6.96 0.41
CA LEU A 95 5.22 6.40 -0.90
C LEU A 95 4.74 4.95 -0.97
N SER A 96 4.11 4.58 -2.08
CA SER A 96 3.93 3.18 -2.47
C SER A 96 5.09 2.80 -3.39
N LEU A 97 5.88 1.80 -3.00
CA LEU A 97 7.05 1.34 -3.74
C LEU A 97 6.88 -0.09 -4.23
N SER A 98 7.36 -0.39 -5.44
CA SER A 98 7.65 -1.74 -5.90
C SER A 98 9.16 -1.94 -5.89
N VAL A 99 9.63 -2.86 -5.06
CA VAL A 99 11.06 -3.02 -4.73
C VAL A 99 11.48 -4.45 -5.06
N PRO A 100 12.57 -4.67 -5.83
CA PRO A 100 13.20 -5.99 -5.91
C PRO A 100 13.64 -6.45 -4.53
N VAL A 101 13.40 -7.71 -4.18
CA VAL A 101 13.68 -8.21 -2.82
C VAL A 101 15.14 -8.01 -2.40
N ASP A 102 16.09 -8.13 -3.34
CA ASP A 102 17.52 -7.90 -3.13
C ASP A 102 17.87 -6.43 -2.79
N LYS A 103 16.97 -5.48 -3.07
CA LYS A 103 17.14 -4.05 -2.74
C LYS A 103 16.47 -3.65 -1.43
N LEU A 104 15.79 -4.55 -0.71
CA LEU A 104 15.10 -4.24 0.55
C LEU A 104 16.00 -3.55 1.58
N ASN A 105 17.23 -4.01 1.73
CA ASN A 105 18.17 -3.44 2.69
C ASN A 105 18.50 -1.97 2.38
N SER A 106 18.53 -1.57 1.09
CA SER A 106 18.75 -0.18 0.70
C SER A 106 17.62 0.75 1.16
N ILE A 107 16.38 0.25 1.19
CA ILE A 107 15.23 0.99 1.70
C ILE A 107 15.29 1.10 3.22
N LEU A 108 15.57 -0.01 3.90
CA LEU A 108 15.58 -0.05 5.37
C LEU A 108 16.75 0.75 5.97
N SER A 109 17.90 0.76 5.32
CA SER A 109 19.08 1.52 5.76
C SER A 109 19.03 3.01 5.42
N ASN A 110 18.09 3.45 4.57
CA ASN A 110 17.99 4.85 4.19
C ASN A 110 17.55 5.71 5.38
N GLU A 111 18.37 6.70 5.75
CA GLU A 111 18.16 7.58 6.90
C GLU A 111 16.87 8.41 6.79
N LYS A 112 16.47 8.77 5.57
CA LYS A 112 15.24 9.52 5.32
C LYS A 112 13.98 8.67 5.51
N VAL A 113 14.12 7.34 5.53
CA VAL A 113 13.00 6.42 5.72
C VAL A 113 12.68 6.31 7.21
N ARG A 114 11.50 6.81 7.59
CA ARG A 114 10.97 6.78 8.95
C ARG A 114 10.29 5.46 9.28
N ARG A 115 9.51 4.93 8.34
CA ARG A 115 8.74 3.69 8.52
C ARG A 115 8.61 2.93 7.22
N VAL A 116 8.61 1.60 7.31
CA VAL A 116 8.33 0.69 6.21
C VAL A 116 7.22 -0.28 6.63
N GLN A 117 6.28 -0.51 5.73
CA GLN A 117 5.26 -1.55 5.87
C GLN A 117 5.21 -2.40 4.61
N PHE A 118 5.19 -3.72 4.78
CA PHE A 118 4.90 -4.63 3.69
C PHE A 118 3.42 -4.51 3.33
N GLY A 119 3.11 -4.54 2.04
CA GLY A 119 1.73 -4.54 1.56
C GLY A 119 0.91 -5.65 2.21
N ARG A 120 -0.33 -5.34 2.56
CA ARG A 120 -1.25 -6.29 3.23
C ARG A 120 -2.41 -6.70 2.31
N LYS A 121 -2.76 -7.97 2.35
CA LYS A 121 -4.02 -8.44 1.77
C LYS A 121 -5.18 -7.98 2.65
N TYR A 122 -6.10 -7.22 2.07
CA TYR A 122 -7.37 -6.91 2.70
C TYR A 122 -8.39 -8.01 2.39
N ARG A 123 -9.36 -8.21 3.29
CA ARG A 123 -10.48 -9.13 3.11
C ARG A 123 -11.76 -8.32 3.14
N ILE A 124 -12.69 -8.64 2.25
CA ILE A 124 -14.02 -8.03 2.22
C ILE A 124 -14.76 -8.44 3.49
N ARG A 125 -15.33 -7.46 4.21
CA ARG A 125 -16.02 -7.68 5.50
C ARG A 125 -17.43 -7.06 5.53
N LEU A 126 -18.01 -6.77 4.36
CA LEU A 126 -19.29 -6.09 4.22
C LEU A 126 -20.46 -7.05 3.92
N ASP A 127 -20.65 -8.07 4.76
CA ASP A 127 -21.77 -9.02 4.65
C ASP A 127 -23.03 -8.58 5.42
N SER A 128 -22.91 -7.63 6.36
CA SER A 128 -23.99 -7.28 7.32
C SER A 128 -24.51 -5.83 7.28
N ALA A 129 -23.95 -4.95 6.44
CA ALA A 129 -24.31 -3.51 6.43
C ALA A 129 -25.78 -3.21 6.09
N ARG A 130 -26.48 -4.11 5.37
CA ARG A 130 -27.89 -3.92 4.99
C ARG A 130 -28.86 -3.89 6.16
N LYS A 131 -28.56 -4.54 7.29
CA LYS A 131 -29.51 -4.66 8.41
C LYS A 131 -29.47 -3.50 9.41
N SER A 132 -28.45 -2.65 9.39
CA SER A 132 -28.10 -1.81 10.54
C SER A 132 -28.30 -0.30 10.37
N VAL A 133 -28.52 0.22 9.15
CA VAL A 133 -28.35 1.66 8.90
C VAL A 133 -29.57 2.56 9.11
N ARG A 134 -30.80 2.04 9.27
CA ARG A 134 -32.05 2.82 9.54
C ARG A 134 -32.11 4.18 8.79
N ALA A 135 -31.65 4.19 7.54
CA ALA A 135 -31.39 5.43 6.79
C ALA A 135 -32.68 6.18 6.46
N ASP A 136 -33.81 5.47 6.46
CA ASP A 136 -35.17 5.97 6.32
C ASP A 136 -35.55 6.98 7.41
N GLU A 137 -35.16 6.77 8.67
CA GLU A 137 -35.48 7.69 9.76
C GLU A 137 -34.73 9.03 9.64
N VAL A 138 -33.49 8.99 9.15
CA VAL A 138 -32.64 10.18 8.95
C VAL A 138 -33.14 11.03 7.78
N HIS A 139 -33.50 10.39 6.66
CA HIS A 139 -34.03 11.11 5.49
C HIS A 139 -35.38 11.78 5.78
N ASN A 140 -36.22 11.18 6.61
CA ASN A 140 -37.50 11.75 7.03
C ASN A 140 -37.36 12.86 8.08
N GLY A 141 -36.15 13.08 8.61
CA GLY A 141 -35.91 14.07 9.66
C GLY A 141 -36.54 13.69 11.01
N ASN A 142 -36.84 12.41 11.24
CA ASN A 142 -37.43 11.97 12.50
C ASN A 142 -36.44 12.25 13.63
N PHE A 143 -36.89 13.00 14.65
CA PHE A 143 -36.07 13.44 15.78
C PHE A 143 -34.87 14.36 15.40
N LEU A 144 -34.89 14.98 14.21
CA LEU A 144 -33.88 15.94 13.75
C LEU A 144 -34.50 17.31 13.41
N PRO A 145 -33.74 18.43 13.45
CA PRO A 145 -34.28 19.77 13.19
C PRO A 145 -34.80 19.99 11.77
N LYS A 146 -34.35 19.16 10.82
CA LYS A 146 -34.74 19.19 9.41
C LYS A 146 -34.29 17.89 8.72
N PRO A 147 -34.85 17.55 7.54
CA PRO A 147 -34.31 16.49 6.69
C PRO A 147 -32.88 16.78 6.24
N TYR A 148 -32.02 15.76 6.24
CA TYR A 148 -30.67 15.82 5.68
C TYR A 148 -30.59 14.85 4.50
N THR A 149 -30.45 15.40 3.30
CA THR A 149 -30.49 14.63 2.04
C THR A 149 -29.11 14.41 1.43
N GLY A 150 -28.07 15.07 1.96
CA GLY A 150 -26.73 15.05 1.36
C GLY A 150 -26.58 15.88 0.08
N LYS A 151 -27.59 16.70 -0.30
CA LYS A 151 -27.49 17.57 -1.49
C LYS A 151 -26.29 18.51 -1.37
N GLY A 152 -25.41 18.49 -2.37
CA GLY A 152 -24.16 19.26 -2.40
C GLY A 152 -22.95 18.56 -1.78
N THR A 153 -23.13 17.36 -1.23
CA THR A 153 -22.03 16.55 -0.67
C THR A 153 -21.51 15.56 -1.72
N ILE A 154 -20.18 15.46 -1.84
CA ILE A 154 -19.50 14.42 -2.62
C ILE A 154 -19.07 13.30 -1.68
N VAL A 155 -19.35 12.05 -2.06
CA VAL A 155 -18.94 10.86 -1.32
C VAL A 155 -17.92 10.08 -2.14
N GLY A 156 -16.73 9.86 -1.58
CA GLY A 156 -15.72 8.98 -2.16
C GLY A 156 -15.89 7.56 -1.65
N ILE A 157 -15.98 6.59 -2.57
CA ILE A 157 -16.08 5.17 -2.25
C ILE A 157 -14.84 4.46 -2.79
N PHE A 158 -14.10 3.78 -1.92
CA PHE A 158 -13.00 2.90 -2.31
C PHE A 158 -13.36 1.47 -1.95
N ASP A 159 -13.87 0.74 -2.93
CA ASP A 159 -14.35 -0.64 -2.77
C ASP A 159 -14.00 -1.44 -4.05
N THR A 160 -14.63 -2.59 -4.22
CA THR A 160 -14.47 -3.54 -5.32
C THR A 160 -14.95 -3.03 -6.68
N GLY A 161 -15.63 -1.87 -6.72
CA GLY A 161 -16.20 -1.28 -7.92
C GLY A 161 -17.68 -0.96 -7.74
N ILE A 162 -18.35 -0.67 -8.85
CA ILE A 162 -19.77 -0.32 -8.89
C ILE A 162 -20.36 -0.74 -10.23
N ASP A 163 -21.59 -1.25 -10.23
CA ASP A 163 -22.39 -1.35 -11.44
C ASP A 163 -22.94 0.04 -11.78
N PHE A 164 -22.21 0.77 -12.62
CA PHE A 164 -22.59 2.13 -13.03
C PHE A 164 -23.77 2.16 -14.02
N GLN A 165 -24.20 1.01 -14.56
CA GLN A 165 -25.37 0.91 -15.44
C GLN A 165 -26.67 0.66 -14.66
N HIS A 166 -26.58 0.42 -13.35
CA HIS A 166 -27.76 0.17 -12.52
C HIS A 166 -28.68 1.42 -12.49
N PRO A 167 -30.01 1.27 -12.68
CA PRO A 167 -30.94 2.39 -12.79
C PRO A 167 -30.93 3.30 -11.56
N ASP A 168 -30.68 2.77 -10.36
CA ASP A 168 -30.59 3.60 -9.14
C ASP A 168 -29.45 4.62 -9.15
N PHE A 169 -28.47 4.51 -10.04
CA PHE A 169 -27.39 5.51 -10.19
C PHE A 169 -27.66 6.52 -11.30
N SER A 170 -28.76 6.40 -12.04
CA SER A 170 -29.12 7.34 -13.10
C SER A 170 -30.53 7.88 -12.90
N ASP A 171 -30.75 9.14 -13.25
CA ASP A 171 -32.10 9.71 -13.37
C ASP A 171 -32.24 10.51 -14.68
N ALA A 172 -33.31 11.28 -14.80
CA ALA A 172 -33.57 12.10 -16.00
C ALA A 172 -32.46 13.13 -16.31
N ASN A 173 -31.60 13.44 -15.34
CA ASN A 173 -30.48 14.36 -15.48
C ASN A 173 -29.13 13.65 -15.72
N GLY A 174 -29.12 12.32 -15.81
CA GLY A 174 -27.92 11.50 -16.03
C GLY A 174 -27.48 10.73 -14.79
N THR A 175 -26.21 10.30 -14.79
CA THR A 175 -25.62 9.54 -13.68
C THR A 175 -25.28 10.43 -12.48
N ARG A 176 -25.43 9.90 -11.26
CA ARG A 176 -24.96 10.54 -10.02
C ARG A 176 -23.49 10.25 -9.70
N ILE A 177 -22.83 9.43 -10.51
CA ILE A 177 -21.41 9.11 -10.38
C ILE A 177 -20.62 10.21 -11.10
N LEU A 178 -19.93 11.06 -10.32
CA LEU A 178 -19.15 12.17 -10.87
C LEU A 178 -17.81 11.71 -11.49
N PHE A 179 -17.18 10.71 -10.88
CA PHE A 179 -15.90 10.15 -11.31
C PHE A 179 -15.87 8.66 -10.95
N LEU A 180 -15.33 7.84 -11.85
CA LEU A 180 -15.03 6.43 -11.59
C LEU A 180 -13.60 6.13 -12.03
N TRP A 181 -12.75 5.73 -11.09
CA TRP A 181 -11.41 5.24 -11.40
C TRP A 181 -11.37 3.72 -11.30
N ASP A 182 -11.34 3.05 -12.46
CA ASP A 182 -11.09 1.63 -12.56
C ASP A 182 -9.58 1.35 -12.41
N MET A 183 -9.21 0.90 -11.22
CA MET A 183 -7.85 0.56 -10.82
C MET A 183 -7.38 -0.81 -11.34
N SER A 184 -8.23 -1.58 -12.00
CA SER A 184 -7.88 -2.87 -12.60
C SER A 184 -7.44 -2.77 -14.06
N ALA A 185 -7.69 -1.63 -14.71
CA ALA A 185 -7.39 -1.42 -16.12
C ALA A 185 -5.88 -1.27 -16.40
N ASP A 186 -5.39 -1.94 -17.46
CA ASP A 186 -3.98 -1.91 -17.89
C ASP A 186 -3.53 -0.53 -18.42
N SER A 187 -2.20 -0.34 -18.47
CA SER A 187 -1.46 0.91 -18.69
C SER A 187 -1.70 1.67 -20.02
N ALA A 188 -2.56 1.18 -20.91
CA ALA A 188 -3.03 1.92 -22.09
C ALA A 188 -4.29 2.76 -21.80
N ALA A 189 -4.75 2.77 -20.55
CA ALA A 189 -5.88 3.55 -20.09
C ALA A 189 -5.55 5.05 -19.91
N LYS A 190 -6.59 5.89 -19.82
CA LYS A 190 -6.49 7.32 -19.45
C LYS A 190 -6.58 7.42 -17.92
N PRO A 191 -5.47 7.39 -17.15
CA PRO A 191 -5.53 7.43 -15.70
C PRO A 191 -5.88 8.85 -15.20
N PRO A 192 -6.32 9.01 -13.94
CA PRO A 192 -6.45 10.31 -13.32
C PRO A 192 -5.10 11.06 -13.28
N LYS A 193 -5.16 12.39 -13.28
CA LYS A 193 -3.95 13.24 -13.22
C LYS A 193 -3.07 12.86 -12.02
N GLY A 194 -1.80 12.54 -12.30
CA GLY A 194 -0.82 12.17 -11.28
C GLY A 194 -0.61 10.65 -11.12
N PHE A 195 -1.33 9.84 -11.90
CA PHE A 195 -1.16 8.39 -11.98
C PHE A 195 -0.81 7.98 -13.42
N ASP A 196 -0.15 6.83 -13.56
CA ASP A 196 0.23 6.21 -14.84
C ASP A 196 -0.48 4.86 -15.06
N TRP A 197 -1.48 4.54 -14.23
CA TRP A 197 -2.19 3.27 -14.25
C TRP A 197 -3.69 3.42 -13.93
N GLY A 198 -4.47 2.43 -14.37
CA GLY A 198 -5.93 2.45 -14.27
C GLY A 198 -6.58 3.44 -15.25
N ARG A 199 -7.92 3.50 -15.21
CA ARG A 199 -8.73 4.31 -16.12
C ARG A 199 -9.74 5.18 -15.40
N GLU A 200 -9.75 6.47 -15.71
CA GLU A 200 -10.77 7.40 -15.23
C GLU A 200 -11.93 7.50 -16.23
N TYR A 201 -13.14 7.55 -15.69
CA TYR A 201 -14.40 7.88 -16.37
C TYR A 201 -15.03 9.08 -15.68
N THR A 202 -15.55 10.01 -16.47
CA THR A 202 -16.17 11.28 -16.04
C THR A 202 -17.46 11.51 -16.80
#